data_AF-A0A9P7QV84-F1
#
_entry.id   AF-A0A9P7QV84-F1
#
_cell.length_a   1.000
_cell.length_b   1.000
_cell.length_c   1.000
_cell.angle_alpha   90.00
_cell.angle_beta   90.00
_cell.angle_gamma   90.00
#
_symmetry.space_group_name_H-M   'P 1'
#
loop_
_entity.id
_entity.type
_entity.pdbx_description
1 polymer ?
#
loop_
_entity_poly.entity_id
_entity_poly.type
_entity_poly.pdbx_seq_one_letter_code
_entity_poly.pdbx_strand_id
1 'polypeptide(L)'
;MLTLSQHAGELNFLDLELLHHYCNFTAQTLSDNPLLGDFWRLNVVKLGLETDYVMRSILSLAALHLAYLNPDRKDHLLEKSMLHHEISSRTAVGLMEHVQDENKAHLFIFSVLTIYIVLANSRYLHESPLASAGQSPDWIVLFCGTRYLVGEPNDNLLISPIITRITAHFQYREGPYHHTHLGDLEANINASEPDNGLLEIYNRAINELYKSYGAFYESAEPQDITDVFVWIAMVADDFLPLLRENRQKALVIFLYFCMLLKRLRSRWWLDA
;
A
#
# COMPACT_ATOMS: atom_id res chain seq x y z
N MET A 1 3.94 21.12 -19.73
CA MET A 1 4.80 22.17 -19.15
C MET A 1 4.41 22.21 -17.68
N LEU A 2 5.25 21.69 -16.78
CA LEU A 2 4.90 21.57 -15.35
C LEU A 2 4.74 22.97 -14.76
N THR A 3 3.52 23.35 -14.40
CA THR A 3 3.23 24.55 -13.61
C THR A 3 3.67 24.28 -12.18
N LEU A 4 4.94 24.56 -11.88
CA LEU A 4 5.46 24.49 -10.52
C LEU A 4 4.69 25.51 -9.65
N SER A 5 4.10 25.06 -8.54
CA SER A 5 3.48 25.97 -7.59
C SER A 5 4.57 26.90 -7.04
N GLN A 6 4.53 28.19 -7.39
CA GLN A 6 5.45 29.19 -6.84
C GLN A 6 4.92 29.67 -5.50
N HIS A 7 5.22 28.92 -4.44
CA HIS A 7 5.24 29.48 -3.09
C HIS A 7 6.69 29.86 -2.79
N ALA A 8 6.99 31.17 -2.77
CA ALA A 8 8.33 31.68 -2.48
C ALA A 8 8.68 31.47 -0.99
N GLY A 9 9.05 30.24 -0.65
CA GLY A 9 9.64 29.86 0.64
C GLY A 9 11.15 29.68 0.53
N GLU A 10 11.84 29.70 1.67
CA GLU A 10 13.26 29.35 1.77
C GLU A 10 13.48 27.90 1.29
N LEU A 11 14.56 27.67 0.55
CA LEU A 11 14.85 26.37 -0.05
C LEU A 11 15.21 25.35 1.03
N ASN A 12 14.37 24.33 1.23
CA ASN A 12 14.64 23.28 2.20
C ASN A 12 15.63 22.24 1.63
N PHE A 13 16.90 22.37 2.00
CA PHE A 13 17.97 21.45 1.55
C PHE A 13 17.74 20.00 1.98
N LEU A 14 17.07 19.75 3.11
CA LEU A 14 16.75 18.39 3.51
C LEU A 14 15.73 17.75 2.56
N ASP A 15 14.71 18.50 2.15
CA ASP A 15 13.73 17.98 1.17
C ASP A 15 14.39 17.70 -0.19
N LEU A 16 15.38 18.51 -0.59
CA LEU A 16 16.18 18.24 -1.80
C LEU A 16 17.05 16.99 -1.66
N GLU A 17 17.69 16.79 -0.51
CA GLU A 17 18.45 15.57 -0.21
C GLU A 17 17.54 14.34 -0.29
N LEU A 18 16.36 14.41 0.32
CA LEU A 18 15.37 13.34 0.32
C LEU A 18 14.84 13.03 -1.08
N LEU A 19 14.54 14.05 -1.89
CA LEU A 19 14.12 13.84 -3.28
C LEU A 19 15.25 13.23 -4.12
N HIS A 20 16.47 13.71 -3.96
CA HIS A 20 17.65 13.11 -4.61
C HIS A 20 17.82 11.65 -4.18
N HIS A 21 17.67 11.37 -2.88
CA HIS A 21 17.77 10.01 -2.35
C HIS A 21 16.68 9.11 -2.90
N TYR A 22 15.45 9.62 -3.03
CA TYR A 22 14.34 8.89 -3.61
C TYR A 22 14.62 8.45 -5.05
N CYS A 23 15.01 9.40 -5.91
CA CYS A 23 15.23 9.15 -7.33
C CYS A 23 16.38 8.16 -7.58
N ASN A 24 17.43 8.21 -6.77
CA ASN A 24 18.64 7.42 -6.99
C ASN A 24 18.67 6.10 -6.23
N PHE A 25 17.96 5.98 -5.11
CA PHE A 25 18.04 4.82 -4.23
C PHE A 25 16.65 4.26 -3.91
N THR A 26 15.77 5.04 -3.28
CA THR A 26 14.49 4.51 -2.76
C THR A 26 13.60 3.92 -3.85
N ALA A 27 13.44 4.61 -4.99
CA ALA A 27 12.54 4.17 -6.07
C ALA A 27 12.91 2.78 -6.64
N GLN A 28 14.20 2.45 -6.66
CA GLN A 28 14.70 1.14 -7.15
C GLN A 28 14.36 0.00 -6.19
N THR A 29 14.03 0.32 -4.93
CA THR A 29 13.67 -0.67 -3.91
C THR A 29 12.17 -0.97 -3.86
N LEU A 30 11.34 -0.32 -4.69
CA LEU A 30 9.88 -0.46 -4.62
C LEU A 30 9.33 -1.60 -5.49
N SER A 31 10.01 -1.97 -6.57
CA SER A 31 9.56 -3.05 -7.45
C SER A 31 10.71 -3.78 -8.10
N ASP A 32 10.55 -5.07 -8.36
CA ASP A 32 11.46 -5.86 -9.20
C ASP A 32 11.04 -5.86 -10.67
N ASN A 33 9.84 -5.34 -10.97
CA ASN A 33 9.34 -5.26 -12.33
C ASN A 33 10.03 -4.11 -13.07
N PRO A 34 10.73 -4.37 -14.20
CA PRO A 34 11.41 -3.32 -14.96
C PRO A 34 10.48 -2.21 -15.44
N LEU A 35 9.22 -2.53 -15.77
CA LEU A 35 8.19 -1.55 -16.15
C LEU A 35 7.95 -0.54 -15.03
N LEU A 36 7.98 -1.01 -13.78
CA LEU A 36 7.70 -0.16 -12.63
C LEU A 36 8.93 0.59 -12.11
N GLY A 37 10.15 0.13 -12.42
CA GLY A 37 11.38 0.83 -12.03
C GLY A 37 11.42 2.28 -12.52
N ASP A 38 11.19 2.49 -13.82
CA ASP A 38 11.15 3.84 -14.39
C ASP A 38 9.90 4.62 -13.96
N PHE A 39 8.77 3.93 -13.80
CA PHE A 39 7.54 4.53 -13.30
C PHE A 39 7.72 5.15 -11.90
N TRP A 40 8.28 4.40 -10.93
CA TRP A 40 8.53 4.89 -9.57
C TRP A 40 9.54 6.04 -9.56
N ARG A 41 10.58 5.97 -10.38
CA ARG A 41 11.66 6.97 -10.43
C ARG A 41 11.25 8.25 -11.15
N LEU A 42 10.49 8.16 -12.24
CA LEU A 42 10.20 9.29 -13.13
C LEU A 42 8.74 9.75 -13.03
N ASN A 43 7.78 8.85 -13.20
CA ASN A 43 6.37 9.24 -13.31
C ASN A 43 5.80 9.66 -11.96
N VAL A 44 6.10 8.91 -10.91
CA VAL A 44 5.66 9.25 -9.55
C VAL A 44 6.25 10.57 -9.08
N VAL A 45 7.50 10.87 -9.43
CA VAL A 45 8.11 12.18 -9.13
C VAL A 45 7.42 13.31 -9.90
N LYS A 46 7.05 13.11 -11.17
CA LYS A 46 6.26 14.10 -11.93
C LYS A 46 4.91 14.37 -11.28
N LEU A 47 4.20 13.32 -10.83
CA LEU A 47 2.96 13.47 -10.06
C LEU A 47 3.19 14.25 -8.75
N GLY A 48 4.31 14.00 -8.07
CA GLY A 48 4.71 14.78 -6.89
C GLY A 48 4.94 16.26 -7.21
N LEU A 49 5.59 16.58 -8.33
CA LEU A 49 5.81 17.96 -8.75
C LEU A 49 4.51 18.69 -9.10
N GLU A 50 3.47 17.95 -9.49
CA GLU A 50 2.12 18.49 -9.74
C GLU A 50 1.29 18.61 -8.46
N THR A 51 1.59 17.81 -7.43
CA THR A 51 0.72 17.64 -6.25
C THR A 51 1.51 17.49 -4.94
N ASP A 52 1.33 18.46 -4.03
CA ASP A 52 2.05 18.57 -2.75
C ASP A 52 1.95 17.30 -1.86
N TYR A 53 0.76 16.73 -1.66
CA TYR A 53 0.62 15.54 -0.81
C TYR A 53 1.29 14.29 -1.39
N VAL A 54 1.41 14.19 -2.72
CA VAL A 54 2.19 13.13 -3.36
C VAL A 54 3.68 13.36 -3.13
N MET A 55 4.18 14.58 -3.34
CA MET A 55 5.59 14.92 -3.08
C MET A 55 5.97 14.66 -1.63
N ARG A 56 5.16 15.09 -0.66
CA ARG A 56 5.39 14.83 0.76
C ARG A 56 5.47 13.35 1.07
N SER A 57 4.64 12.52 0.43
CA SER A 57 4.69 11.06 0.62
C SER A 57 5.97 10.45 0.03
N ILE A 58 6.45 10.98 -1.12
CA ILE A 58 7.75 10.62 -1.69
C ILE A 58 8.88 10.95 -0.70
N LEU A 59 8.90 12.17 -0.17
CA LEU A 59 9.90 12.64 0.80
C LEU A 59 9.85 11.84 2.11
N SER A 60 8.65 11.53 2.59
CA SER A 60 8.43 10.72 3.78
C SER A 60 9.02 9.31 3.62
N LEU A 61 8.74 8.65 2.50
CA LEU A 61 9.28 7.32 2.20
C LEU A 61 10.81 7.34 2.02
N ALA A 62 11.34 8.39 1.38
CA ALA A 62 12.77 8.59 1.23
C ALA A 62 13.47 8.77 2.58
N ALA A 63 12.87 9.51 3.50
CA ALA A 63 13.40 9.72 4.85
C ALA A 63 13.46 8.41 5.63
N LEU A 64 12.45 7.54 5.51
CA LEU A 64 12.47 6.20 6.13
C LEU A 64 13.58 5.32 5.57
N HIS A 65 13.76 5.33 4.25
CA HIS A 65 14.82 4.56 3.62
C HIS A 65 16.20 5.06 4.04
N LEU A 66 16.38 6.38 4.08
CA LEU A 66 17.64 6.98 4.52
C LEU A 66 17.91 6.71 6.01
N ALA A 67 16.87 6.72 6.85
CA ALA A 67 16.97 6.34 8.27
C ALA A 67 17.36 4.88 8.45
N TYR A 68 16.85 3.99 7.60
CA TYR A 68 17.23 2.56 7.60
C TYR A 68 18.72 2.40 7.28
N LEU A 69 19.25 3.17 6.33
CA LEU A 69 20.65 3.10 5.91
C LEU A 69 21.61 3.88 6.81
N ASN A 70 21.13 4.86 7.57
CA ASN A 70 21.96 5.77 8.35
C ASN A 70 21.47 5.89 9.81
N PRO A 71 21.91 4.97 10.69
CA PRO A 71 21.50 4.95 12.09
C PRO A 71 21.80 6.24 12.86
N ASP A 72 22.88 6.96 12.51
CA ASP A 72 23.30 8.18 13.20
C ASP A 72 22.29 9.33 13.06
N ARG A 73 21.53 9.34 11.97
CA ARG A 73 20.51 10.36 11.67
C ARG A 73 19.09 9.82 11.85
N LYS A 74 18.92 8.59 12.36
CA LYS A 74 17.65 7.87 12.41
C LYS A 74 16.53 8.74 12.99
N ASP A 75 16.66 9.20 14.23
CA ASP A 75 15.57 9.89 14.94
C ASP A 75 15.09 11.15 14.20
N HIS A 76 16.02 11.95 13.70
CA HIS A 76 15.69 13.16 12.93
C HIS A 76 14.98 12.83 11.61
N LEU A 77 15.41 11.78 10.91
CA LEU A 77 14.79 11.35 9.66
C LEU A 77 13.42 10.71 9.88
N LEU A 78 13.22 10.00 10.99
CA LEU A 78 11.92 9.47 11.37
C LEU A 78 10.92 10.59 11.69
N GLU A 79 11.33 11.59 12.48
CA GLU A 79 10.51 12.77 12.75
C GLU A 79 10.08 13.47 11.45
N LYS A 80 11.03 13.63 10.51
CA LYS A 80 10.76 14.23 9.21
C LYS A 80 9.83 13.40 8.34
N SER A 81 9.99 12.08 8.37
CA SER A 81 9.07 11.16 7.70
C SER A 81 7.64 11.30 8.22
N MET A 82 7.48 11.27 9.55
CA MET A 82 6.18 11.41 10.21
C MET A 82 5.52 12.74 9.87
N LEU A 83 6.26 13.84 9.95
CA LEU A 83 5.75 15.18 9.63
C LEU A 83 5.22 15.25 8.19
N HIS A 84 6.01 14.80 7.21
CA HIS A 84 5.58 14.81 5.81
C HIS A 84 4.36 13.93 5.58
N HIS A 85 4.32 12.75 6.21
CA HIS A 85 3.19 11.82 6.08
C HIS A 85 1.90 12.34 6.73
N GLU A 86 2.01 13.00 7.88
CA GLU A 86 0.86 13.61 8.57
C GLU A 86 0.24 14.72 7.71
N ILE A 87 1.08 15.60 7.17
CA ILE A 87 0.63 16.70 6.30
C ILE A 87 -0.01 16.13 5.02
N SER A 88 0.63 15.17 4.36
CA SER A 88 0.06 14.59 3.13
C SER A 88 -1.26 13.87 3.39
N SER A 89 -1.35 13.10 4.47
CA SER A 89 -2.57 12.38 4.85
C SER A 89 -3.72 13.31 5.15
N ARG A 90 -3.48 14.41 5.87
CA ARG A 90 -4.53 15.41 6.18
C ARG A 90 -5.16 15.97 4.89
N THR A 91 -4.34 16.30 3.90
CA THR A 91 -4.83 16.80 2.60
C THR A 91 -5.53 15.70 1.80
N ALA A 92 -4.94 14.51 1.70
CA ALA A 92 -5.49 13.41 0.90
C ALA A 92 -6.83 12.91 1.44
N VAL A 93 -6.98 12.76 2.77
CA VAL A 93 -8.22 12.31 3.41
C VAL A 93 -9.38 13.26 3.11
N GLY A 94 -9.16 14.59 3.16
CA GLY A 94 -10.19 15.56 2.81
C GLY A 94 -10.62 15.49 1.34
N LEU A 95 -9.73 15.09 0.44
CA LEU A 95 -10.04 14.90 -0.98
C LEU A 95 -10.73 13.55 -1.28
N MET A 96 -10.53 12.55 -0.43
CA MET A 96 -11.11 11.21 -0.59
C MET A 96 -12.61 11.17 -0.29
N GLU A 97 -13.17 12.16 0.42
CA GLU A 97 -14.62 12.29 0.59
C GLU A 97 -15.35 12.49 -0.75
N HIS A 98 -14.70 13.13 -1.72
CA HIS A 98 -15.27 13.45 -3.03
C HIS A 98 -14.21 13.30 -4.13
N VAL A 99 -13.88 12.05 -4.47
CA VAL A 99 -12.93 11.72 -5.55
C VAL A 99 -13.40 12.31 -6.89
N GLN A 100 -12.48 12.98 -7.60
CA GLN A 100 -12.69 13.57 -8.92
C GLN A 100 -11.73 12.96 -9.95
N ASP A 101 -12.03 13.12 -11.23
CA ASP A 101 -11.18 12.59 -12.29
C ASP A 101 -9.78 13.19 -12.31
N GLU A 102 -9.60 14.43 -11.86
CA GLU A 102 -8.30 15.11 -11.82
C GLU A 102 -7.41 14.61 -10.67
N ASN A 103 -8.01 14.17 -9.56
CA ASN A 103 -7.27 13.78 -8.35
C ASN A 103 -7.15 12.26 -8.16
N LYS A 104 -7.96 11.43 -8.85
CA LYS A 104 -7.97 9.97 -8.66
C LYS A 104 -6.60 9.32 -8.85
N ALA A 105 -5.84 9.75 -9.85
CA ALA A 105 -4.48 9.25 -10.11
C ALA A 105 -3.51 9.57 -8.95
N HIS A 106 -3.57 10.81 -8.46
CA HIS A 106 -2.72 11.30 -7.38
C HIS A 106 -3.06 10.63 -6.04
N LEU A 107 -4.35 10.49 -5.73
CA LEU A 107 -4.84 9.80 -4.53
C LEU A 107 -4.45 8.33 -4.51
N PHE A 108 -4.46 7.67 -5.67
CA PHE A 108 -3.99 6.30 -5.78
C PHE A 108 -2.50 6.16 -5.51
N ILE A 109 -1.66 7.01 -6.12
CA ILE A 109 -0.21 6.97 -5.86
C ILE A 109 0.11 7.31 -4.41
N PHE A 110 -0.57 8.31 -3.84
CA PHE A 110 -0.51 8.59 -2.41
C PHE A 110 -0.82 7.35 -1.58
N SER A 111 -1.87 6.60 -1.94
CA SER A 111 -2.28 5.40 -1.22
C SER A 111 -1.22 4.29 -1.30
N VAL A 112 -0.65 4.04 -2.49
CA VAL A 112 0.43 3.05 -2.65
C VAL A 112 1.69 3.45 -1.89
N LEU A 113 2.09 4.72 -1.92
CA LEU A 113 3.22 5.23 -1.13
C LEU A 113 2.97 5.09 0.37
N THR A 114 1.74 5.35 0.82
CA THR A 114 1.36 5.19 2.23
C THR A 114 1.50 3.75 2.70
N ILE A 115 1.19 2.76 1.87
CA ILE A 115 1.41 1.35 2.21
C ILE A 115 2.89 1.10 2.52
N TYR A 116 3.80 1.58 1.67
CA TYR A 116 5.25 1.47 1.93
C TYR A 116 5.66 2.18 3.22
N ILE A 117 5.14 3.40 3.46
CA ILE A 117 5.43 4.19 4.65
C ILE A 117 4.98 3.47 5.92
N VAL A 118 3.76 2.94 5.95
CA VAL A 118 3.21 2.25 7.12
C VAL A 118 3.98 0.95 7.40
N LEU A 119 4.29 0.16 6.36
CA LEU A 119 5.07 -1.07 6.52
C LEU A 119 6.48 -0.76 7.04
N ALA A 120 7.17 0.21 6.45
CA ALA A 120 8.48 0.64 6.90
C ALA A 120 8.47 1.24 8.32
N ASN A 121 7.36 1.85 8.75
CA ASN A 121 7.20 2.39 10.10
C ASN A 121 6.82 1.34 11.16
N SER A 122 6.20 0.23 10.76
CA SER A 122 5.74 -0.82 11.69
C SER A 122 6.87 -1.32 12.61
N ARG A 123 8.12 -1.33 12.13
CA ARG A 123 9.32 -1.65 12.91
C ARG A 123 9.59 -0.68 14.07
N TYR A 124 9.34 0.61 13.87
CA TYR A 124 9.63 1.65 14.87
C TYR A 124 8.48 1.81 15.86
N LEU A 125 7.26 1.41 15.48
CA LEU A 125 6.10 1.40 16.37
C LEU A 125 6.22 0.34 17.48
N HIS A 126 6.98 -0.74 17.27
CA HIS A 126 7.28 -1.71 18.32
C HIS A 126 8.19 -1.15 19.44
N GLU A 127 8.95 -0.09 19.19
CA GLU A 127 9.84 0.55 20.18
C GLU A 127 9.12 1.59 21.08
N SER A 128 7.88 2.01 20.75
CA SER A 128 7.09 2.97 21.54
C SER A 128 5.61 2.56 21.69
N PRO A 129 5.22 1.91 22.80
CA PRO A 129 3.88 1.35 22.98
C PRO A 129 2.72 2.37 23.01
N LEU A 130 3.02 3.66 23.19
CA LEU A 130 2.03 4.70 23.52
C LEU A 130 1.43 5.45 22.33
N ALA A 131 1.92 5.24 21.10
CA ALA A 131 1.38 5.91 19.90
C ALA A 131 0.39 5.03 19.08
N SER A 132 0.12 3.80 19.55
CA SER A 132 -0.27 2.68 18.70
C SER A 132 -1.77 2.53 18.35
N ALA A 133 -2.68 3.33 18.92
CA ALA A 133 -4.13 3.11 18.72
C ALA A 133 -4.86 4.17 17.89
N GLY A 134 -4.23 5.32 17.59
CA GLY A 134 -4.91 6.46 16.98
C GLY A 134 -4.44 6.89 15.59
N GLN A 135 -3.37 6.28 15.06
CA GLN A 135 -2.67 6.80 13.87
C GLN A 135 -2.42 5.76 12.78
N SER A 136 -3.03 4.58 12.83
CA SER A 136 -3.09 3.74 11.63
C SER A 136 -4.05 4.43 10.65
N PRO A 137 -3.62 4.79 9.43
CA PRO A 137 -4.56 5.23 8.41
C PRO A 137 -5.67 4.19 8.31
N ASP A 138 -6.91 4.64 8.12
CA ASP A 138 -7.96 3.70 7.81
C ASP A 138 -7.58 3.02 6.48
N TRP A 139 -7.15 1.76 6.55
CA TRP A 139 -6.77 0.98 5.38
C TRP A 139 -7.88 0.97 4.34
N ILE A 140 -9.14 1.09 4.78
CA ILE A 140 -10.32 1.23 3.92
C ILE A 140 -10.16 2.47 3.01
N VAL A 141 -9.75 3.61 3.56
CA VAL A 141 -9.53 4.87 2.83
C VAL A 141 -8.38 4.76 1.82
N LEU A 142 -7.31 4.02 2.16
CA LEU A 142 -6.18 3.78 1.26
C LEU A 142 -6.54 2.84 0.08
N PHE A 143 -7.43 1.87 0.29
CA PHE A 143 -7.81 0.91 -0.76
C PHE A 143 -8.98 1.34 -1.63
N CYS A 144 -9.83 2.26 -1.17
CA CYS A 144 -10.91 2.83 -1.99
C CYS A 144 -10.38 3.45 -3.30
N GLY A 145 -9.23 4.12 -3.26
CA GLY A 145 -8.61 4.70 -4.46
C GLY A 145 -8.17 3.66 -5.51
N THR A 146 -7.81 2.44 -5.07
CA THR A 146 -7.39 1.36 -5.99
C THR A 146 -8.58 0.74 -6.73
N ARG A 147 -9.73 0.57 -6.06
CA ARG A 147 -10.96 0.00 -6.66
C ARG A 147 -11.53 0.89 -7.75
N TYR A 148 -11.42 2.21 -7.60
CA TYR A 148 -11.90 3.18 -8.60
C TYR A 148 -11.11 3.15 -9.91
N LEU A 149 -9.85 2.71 -9.88
CA LEU A 149 -8.95 2.76 -11.03
C LEU A 149 -8.94 1.50 -11.90
N VAL A 150 -9.40 0.37 -11.37
CA VAL A 150 -9.44 -0.91 -12.10
C VAL A 150 -10.66 -1.01 -13.01
N GLY A 151 -11.70 -0.20 -12.76
CA GLY A 151 -12.98 -0.26 -13.49
C GLY A 151 -13.19 0.79 -14.59
N GLU A 152 -12.42 1.88 -14.61
CA GLU A 152 -12.58 2.97 -15.58
C GLU A 152 -11.33 3.16 -16.45
N PRO A 153 -11.48 3.46 -17.75
CA PRO A 153 -10.36 3.87 -18.58
C PRO A 153 -9.73 5.13 -17.97
N ASN A 154 -8.44 5.05 -17.64
CA ASN A 154 -7.69 6.18 -17.11
C ASN A 154 -6.79 6.78 -18.19
N ASP A 155 -7.07 8.03 -18.55
CA ASP A 155 -6.32 8.76 -19.57
C ASP A 155 -4.96 9.30 -19.06
N ASN A 156 -4.68 9.19 -17.76
CA ASN A 156 -3.43 9.67 -17.19
C ASN A 156 -2.25 8.74 -17.52
N LEU A 157 -1.49 9.15 -18.53
CA LEU A 157 -0.28 8.47 -19.01
C LEU A 157 0.79 8.26 -17.92
N LEU A 158 0.81 9.06 -16.85
CA LEU A 158 1.80 8.90 -15.78
C LEU A 158 1.56 7.61 -14.98
N ILE A 159 0.30 7.20 -14.78
CA ILE A 159 -0.04 5.98 -14.03
C ILE A 159 -0.38 4.78 -14.92
N SER A 160 -0.47 4.96 -16.23
CA SER A 160 -0.72 3.87 -17.18
C SER A 160 0.17 2.63 -16.94
N PRO A 161 1.49 2.72 -16.68
CA PRO A 161 2.32 1.53 -16.45
C PRO A 161 1.86 0.67 -15.26
N ILE A 162 1.54 1.30 -14.13
CA ILE A 162 1.08 0.57 -12.93
C ILE A 162 -0.34 0.04 -13.10
N ILE A 163 -1.22 0.79 -13.78
CA ILE A 163 -2.58 0.34 -14.07
C ILE A 163 -2.57 -0.86 -15.01
N THR A 164 -1.80 -0.81 -16.10
CA THR A 164 -1.67 -1.94 -17.02
C THR A 164 -1.18 -3.20 -16.31
N ARG A 165 -0.20 -3.06 -15.41
CA ARG A 165 0.31 -4.19 -14.62
C ARG A 165 -0.77 -4.74 -13.68
N ILE A 166 -1.43 -3.87 -12.91
CA ILE A 166 -2.49 -4.27 -11.97
C ILE A 166 -3.62 -4.98 -12.70
N THR A 167 -4.10 -4.45 -13.82
CA THR A 167 -5.18 -5.06 -14.60
C THR A 167 -4.79 -6.44 -15.12
N ALA A 168 -3.57 -6.60 -15.65
CA ALA A 168 -3.09 -7.90 -16.13
C ALA A 168 -2.98 -8.94 -14.99
N HIS A 169 -2.43 -8.53 -13.84
CA HIS A 169 -2.30 -9.41 -12.67
C HIS A 169 -3.66 -9.74 -12.03
N PHE A 170 -4.59 -8.78 -12.03
CA PHE A 170 -5.96 -9.00 -11.55
C PHE A 170 -6.67 -10.04 -12.40
N GLN A 171 -6.54 -9.98 -13.73
CA GLN A 171 -7.11 -10.99 -14.62
C GLN A 171 -6.52 -12.38 -14.37
N TYR A 172 -5.20 -12.48 -14.17
CA TYR A 172 -4.55 -13.74 -13.82
C TYR A 172 -5.09 -14.30 -12.49
N ARG A 173 -5.17 -13.44 -11.47
CA ARG A 173 -5.69 -13.76 -10.13
C ARG A 173 -7.09 -14.37 -10.12
N GLU A 174 -7.95 -14.02 -11.09
CA GLU A 174 -9.32 -14.57 -11.17
C GLU A 174 -9.37 -16.02 -11.69
N GLY A 175 -8.22 -16.68 -11.88
CA GLY A 175 -8.14 -18.10 -12.18
C GLY A 175 -8.69 -19.02 -11.07
N PRO A 176 -9.04 -20.28 -11.40
CA PRO A 176 -9.51 -21.26 -10.43
C PRO A 176 -8.31 -21.88 -9.69
N TYR A 177 -7.98 -21.32 -8.52
CA TYR A 177 -6.86 -21.76 -7.71
C TYR A 177 -7.30 -22.58 -6.51
N HIS A 178 -6.48 -23.57 -6.14
CA HIS A 178 -6.69 -24.41 -4.97
C HIS A 178 -5.45 -24.43 -4.09
N HIS A 179 -5.67 -24.36 -2.78
CA HIS A 179 -4.60 -24.39 -1.79
C HIS A 179 -5.04 -25.19 -0.57
N THR A 180 -4.38 -26.31 -0.29
CA THR A 180 -4.82 -27.30 0.71
C THR A 180 -5.08 -26.68 2.09
N HIS A 181 -4.16 -25.84 2.58
CA HIS A 181 -4.30 -25.22 3.91
C HIS A 181 -5.44 -24.19 4.00
N LEU A 182 -5.86 -23.60 2.88
CA LEU A 182 -7.02 -22.72 2.85
C LEU A 182 -8.31 -23.55 2.86
N GLY A 183 -8.30 -24.74 2.25
CA GLY A 183 -9.42 -25.68 2.31
C GLY A 183 -9.68 -26.21 3.71
N ASP A 184 -8.62 -26.54 4.44
CA ASP A 184 -8.73 -26.93 5.85
C ASP A 184 -9.28 -25.78 6.71
N LEU A 185 -8.82 -24.54 6.47
CA LEU A 185 -9.31 -23.35 7.16
C LEU A 185 -10.80 -23.11 6.90
N GLU A 186 -11.21 -23.17 5.63
CA GLU A 186 -12.59 -23.02 5.18
C GLU A 186 -13.51 -24.06 5.81
N ALA A 187 -13.12 -25.34 5.77
CA ALA A 187 -13.89 -26.43 6.38
C ALA A 187 -14.04 -26.23 7.90
N ASN A 188 -12.98 -25.83 8.60
CA ASN A 188 -13.01 -25.58 10.03
C ASN A 188 -13.91 -24.38 10.41
N ILE A 189 -13.89 -23.31 9.61
CA ILE A 189 -14.77 -22.15 9.82
C ILE A 189 -16.23 -22.51 9.55
N ASN A 190 -16.51 -23.20 8.44
CA ASN A 190 -17.85 -23.70 8.09
C ASN A 190 -18.44 -24.64 9.15
N ALA A 191 -17.61 -25.44 9.82
CA ALA A 191 -18.07 -26.33 10.89
C ALA A 191 -18.33 -25.60 12.23
N SER A 192 -17.75 -24.42 12.44
CA SER A 192 -17.70 -23.75 13.76
C SER A 192 -18.39 -22.39 13.83
N GLU A 193 -18.85 -21.84 12.71
CA GLU A 193 -19.60 -20.57 12.66
C GLU A 193 -21.09 -20.85 12.39
N PRO A 194 -21.97 -20.68 13.40
CA PRO A 194 -23.40 -20.89 13.23
C PRO A 194 -24.12 -19.69 12.58
N ASP A 195 -23.51 -18.50 12.58
CA ASP A 195 -24.09 -17.30 11.97
C ASP A 195 -23.83 -17.27 10.47
N ASN A 196 -24.88 -17.44 9.67
CA ASN A 196 -24.79 -17.46 8.22
C ASN A 196 -24.25 -16.14 7.62
N GLY A 197 -24.55 -14.99 8.23
CA GLY A 197 -24.08 -13.70 7.74
C GLY A 197 -22.57 -13.53 7.95
N LEU A 198 -22.06 -13.89 9.13
CA LEU A 198 -20.62 -13.90 9.38
C LEU A 198 -19.91 -14.94 8.51
N LEU A 199 -20.55 -16.09 8.31
CA LEU A 199 -20.01 -17.17 7.49
C LEU A 199 -19.83 -16.75 6.03
N GLU A 200 -20.79 -16.04 5.45
CA GLU A 200 -20.67 -15.48 4.10
C GLU A 200 -19.49 -14.51 3.99
N ILE A 201 -19.28 -13.64 4.98
CA ILE A 201 -18.15 -12.70 5.00
C ILE A 201 -16.81 -13.45 5.08
N TYR A 202 -16.70 -14.44 5.96
CA TYR A 202 -15.48 -15.25 6.09
C TYR A 202 -15.18 -16.04 4.82
N ASN A 203 -16.18 -16.71 4.24
CA ASN A 203 -15.99 -17.49 3.02
C ASN A 203 -15.62 -16.61 1.83
N ARG A 204 -16.20 -15.41 1.72
CA ARG A 204 -15.75 -14.42 0.73
C ARG A 204 -14.29 -14.03 0.93
N ALA A 205 -13.87 -13.76 2.18
CA ALA A 205 -12.48 -13.41 2.47
C ALA A 205 -11.51 -14.55 2.15
N ILE A 206 -11.87 -15.80 2.43
CA ILE A 206 -11.08 -16.99 2.10
C ILE A 206 -11.03 -17.23 0.59
N ASN A 207 -12.15 -17.05 -0.13
CA ASN A 207 -12.17 -17.13 -1.59
C ASN A 207 -11.21 -16.13 -2.24
N GLU A 208 -11.21 -14.89 -1.76
CA GLU A 208 -10.26 -13.88 -2.21
C GLU A 208 -8.80 -14.21 -1.81
N LEU A 209 -8.58 -14.98 -0.73
CA LEU A 209 -7.25 -15.51 -0.41
C LEU A 209 -6.82 -16.57 -1.42
N TYR A 210 -7.67 -17.52 -1.82
CA TYR A 210 -7.29 -18.53 -2.83
C TYR A 210 -6.78 -17.88 -4.10
N LYS A 211 -7.50 -16.88 -4.60
CA LYS A 211 -7.11 -16.08 -5.77
C LYS A 211 -5.74 -15.43 -5.60
N SER A 212 -5.53 -14.80 -4.46
CA SER A 212 -4.25 -14.13 -4.15
C SER A 212 -3.11 -15.14 -4.01
N TYR A 213 -3.36 -16.30 -3.41
CA TYR A 213 -2.39 -17.40 -3.36
C TYR A 213 -2.05 -17.90 -4.75
N GLY A 214 -3.02 -18.12 -5.64
CA GLY A 214 -2.74 -18.50 -7.03
C GLY A 214 -1.82 -17.52 -7.74
N ALA A 215 -2.13 -16.22 -7.65
CA ALA A 215 -1.30 -15.16 -8.23
C ALA A 215 0.14 -15.14 -7.69
N PHE A 216 0.34 -15.53 -6.42
CA PHE A 216 1.67 -15.58 -5.81
C PHE A 216 2.38 -16.91 -6.10
N TYR A 217 1.71 -18.05 -5.96
CA TYR A 217 2.29 -19.41 -6.02
C TYR A 217 2.46 -19.93 -7.44
N GLU A 218 1.65 -19.49 -8.40
CA GLU A 218 1.66 -20.02 -9.75
C GLU A 218 2.24 -19.04 -10.78
N SER A 219 2.33 -17.75 -10.48
CA SER A 219 2.94 -16.77 -11.37
C SER A 219 4.47 -16.86 -11.34
N ALA A 220 5.07 -16.83 -12.53
CA ALA A 220 6.52 -16.73 -12.71
C ALA A 220 7.04 -15.27 -12.61
N GLU A 221 6.15 -14.28 -12.69
CA GLU A 221 6.53 -12.87 -12.59
C GLU A 221 6.75 -12.45 -11.13
N PRO A 222 7.68 -11.50 -10.86
CA PRO A 222 7.83 -10.94 -9.52
C PRO A 222 6.53 -10.26 -9.06
N GLN A 223 6.08 -10.58 -7.84
CA GLN A 223 4.95 -9.91 -7.20
C GLN A 223 5.41 -8.61 -6.54
N ASP A 224 4.56 -7.59 -6.59
CA ASP A 224 4.74 -6.32 -5.90
C ASP A 224 3.72 -6.14 -4.77
N ILE A 225 3.89 -5.04 -4.04
CA ILE A 225 3.01 -4.68 -2.93
C ILE A 225 1.54 -4.60 -3.32
N THR A 226 1.24 -4.08 -4.52
CA THR A 226 -0.14 -3.93 -4.98
C THR A 226 -0.83 -5.28 -5.20
N ASP A 227 -0.06 -6.34 -5.49
CA ASP A 227 -0.61 -7.70 -5.63
C ASP A 227 -0.96 -8.32 -4.28
N VAL A 228 -0.23 -7.99 -3.21
CA VAL A 228 -0.60 -8.45 -1.85
C VAL A 228 -1.87 -7.74 -1.40
N PHE A 229 -1.88 -6.42 -1.54
CA PHE A 229 -2.89 -5.58 -0.92
C PHE A 229 -4.23 -5.56 -1.68
N VAL A 230 -4.29 -6.14 -2.89
CA VAL A 230 -5.56 -6.40 -3.59
C VAL A 230 -6.53 -7.20 -2.71
N TRP A 231 -6.04 -8.14 -1.91
CA TRP A 231 -6.89 -8.92 -1.02
C TRP A 231 -7.61 -8.02 -0.02
N ILE A 232 -6.88 -7.12 0.64
CA ILE A 232 -7.45 -6.15 1.59
C ILE A 232 -8.50 -5.29 0.87
N ALA A 233 -8.20 -4.81 -0.33
CA ALA A 233 -9.15 -3.99 -1.10
C ALA A 233 -10.47 -4.73 -1.40
N MET A 234 -10.43 -6.04 -1.67
CA MET A 234 -11.61 -6.83 -2.03
C MET A 234 -12.50 -7.20 -0.84
N VAL A 235 -11.95 -7.21 0.37
CA VAL A 235 -12.65 -7.62 1.60
C VAL A 235 -12.90 -6.46 2.58
N ALA A 236 -12.41 -5.26 2.25
CA ALA A 236 -12.35 -4.10 3.15
C ALA A 236 -13.67 -3.78 3.86
N ASP A 237 -14.77 -3.74 3.09
CA ASP A 237 -16.06 -3.22 3.54
C ASP A 237 -16.69 -4.09 4.65
N ASP A 238 -16.57 -5.40 4.51
CA ASP A 238 -17.30 -6.37 5.35
C ASP A 238 -16.38 -7.05 6.36
N PHE A 239 -15.13 -7.34 5.99
CA PHE A 239 -14.22 -8.17 6.78
C PHE A 239 -13.37 -7.36 7.78
N LEU A 240 -12.91 -6.16 7.40
CA LEU A 240 -12.04 -5.36 8.28
C LEU A 240 -12.74 -4.91 9.58
N PRO A 241 -14.05 -4.59 9.61
CA PRO A 241 -14.76 -4.36 10.87
C PRO A 241 -14.64 -5.53 11.86
N LEU A 242 -14.67 -6.78 11.36
CA LEU A 242 -14.53 -7.98 12.20
C LEU A 242 -13.13 -8.12 12.81
N LEU A 243 -12.09 -7.62 12.11
CA LEU A 243 -10.74 -7.54 12.66
C LEU A 243 -10.64 -6.49 13.77
N ARG A 244 -11.28 -5.34 13.61
CA ARG A 244 -11.33 -4.28 14.65
C ARG A 244 -12.01 -4.77 15.92
N GLU A 245 -13.01 -5.62 15.77
CA GLU A 245 -13.67 -6.32 16.88
C GLU A 245 -12.85 -7.47 17.49
N ASN A 246 -11.64 -7.75 16.98
CA ASN A 246 -10.78 -8.86 17.41
C ASN A 246 -11.48 -10.23 17.35
N ARG A 247 -12.33 -10.46 16.34
CA ARG A 247 -13.00 -11.75 16.14
C ARG A 247 -11.95 -12.81 15.82
N GLN A 248 -11.92 -13.90 16.60
CA GLN A 248 -10.89 -14.94 16.48
C GLN A 248 -10.76 -15.51 15.07
N LYS A 249 -11.89 -15.85 14.41
CA LYS A 249 -11.89 -16.38 13.04
C LYS A 249 -11.34 -15.38 12.03
N ALA A 250 -11.69 -14.10 12.17
CA ALA A 250 -11.14 -13.02 11.35
C ALA A 250 -9.61 -12.92 11.52
N LEU A 251 -9.13 -12.96 12.76
CA LEU A 251 -7.68 -12.93 13.05
C LEU A 251 -6.95 -14.12 12.42
N VAL A 252 -7.52 -15.33 12.45
CA VAL A 252 -6.93 -16.51 11.79
C VAL A 252 -6.86 -16.31 10.28
N ILE A 253 -7.94 -15.87 9.63
CA ILE A 253 -7.93 -15.57 8.18
C ILE A 253 -6.86 -14.50 7.86
N PHE A 254 -6.75 -13.46 8.69
CA PHE A 254 -5.76 -12.41 8.51
C PHE A 254 -4.32 -12.92 8.67
N LEU A 255 -4.06 -13.89 9.56
CA LEU A 255 -2.75 -14.55 9.64
C LEU A 255 -2.38 -15.25 8.32
N TYR A 256 -3.35 -15.86 7.64
CA TYR A 256 -3.13 -16.46 6.32
C TYR A 256 -2.83 -15.40 5.25
N PHE A 257 -3.46 -14.22 5.33
CA PHE A 257 -3.05 -13.07 4.52
C PHE A 257 -1.60 -12.66 4.82
N CYS A 258 -1.20 -12.54 6.10
CA CYS A 258 0.16 -12.15 6.47
C CYS A 258 1.24 -13.11 5.93
N MET A 259 0.90 -14.38 5.66
CA MET A 259 1.83 -15.31 5.00
C MET A 259 2.18 -14.88 3.55
N LEU A 260 1.29 -14.15 2.85
CA LEU A 260 1.59 -13.58 1.53
C LEU A 260 2.65 -12.48 1.63
N LEU A 261 2.62 -11.65 2.68
CA LEU A 261 3.63 -10.61 2.91
C LEU A 261 5.03 -11.22 3.07
N LYS A 262 5.15 -12.39 3.71
CA LYS A 262 6.43 -13.10 3.86
C LYS A 262 7.04 -13.59 2.54
N ARG A 263 6.23 -13.65 1.48
CA ARG A 263 6.69 -14.09 0.17
C ARG A 263 7.26 -12.95 -0.68
N LEU A 264 6.85 -11.72 -0.40
CA LEU A 264 7.55 -10.58 -0.96
C LEU A 264 9.02 -10.71 -0.52
N ARG A 265 9.94 -10.60 -1.49
CA ARG A 265 11.37 -10.70 -1.21
C ARG A 265 11.72 -9.72 -0.08
N SER A 266 12.59 -10.15 0.84
CA SER A 266 13.09 -9.29 1.93
C SER A 266 13.54 -7.95 1.35
N ARG A 267 12.87 -6.91 1.83
CA ARG A 267 13.10 -5.52 1.47
C ARG A 267 13.13 -4.74 2.76
N TRP A 268 13.88 -3.64 2.78
CA TRP A 268 14.03 -2.79 3.96
C TRP A 268 12.70 -2.31 4.59
N TRP A 269 11.63 -2.21 3.79
CA TRP A 269 10.28 -1.82 4.23
C TRP A 269 9.41 -3.01 4.73
N LEU A 270 9.91 -4.25 4.67
CA LEU A 270 9.33 -5.46 5.27
C LEU A 270 10.23 -6.14 6.31
N ASP A 271 11.51 -5.77 6.37
CA ASP A 271 12.45 -6.34 7.32
C ASP A 271 12.04 -5.98 8.76
N ALA A 272 11.49 -6.98 9.46
CA ALA A 272 11.10 -6.95 10.86
C ALA A 272 12.22 -7.46 11.76
#